data_AF-A0A816C4B7-F1
#
_entry.id   AF-A0A816C4B7-F1
#
_cell.length_a   1.000
_cell.length_b   1.000
_cell.length_c   1.000
_cell.angle_alpha   90.00
_cell.angle_beta   90.00
_cell.angle_gamma   90.00
#
_symmetry.space_group_name_H-M   'P 1'
#
loop_
_entity.id
_entity.type
_entity.pdbx_description
1 polymer ?
#
loop_
_entity_poly.entity_id
_entity_poly.type
_entity_poly.pdbx_seq_one_letter_code
_entity_poly.pdbx_strand_id
1 'polypeptide(L)'
;MPSTHTTTEQSLRSITNRLHEFDPKSYDWEEWEVLFDTYLEVEAISEDSKKRNLLITALVVQPFKTLLSICKPKKPTECSYKELIEKLRSNYIRVTFPSTERIKFFATRQEST
;
A
#
# COMPACT_ATOMS: atom_id res chain seq x y z
N MET A 1 6.71 22.80 -46.95
CA MET A 1 6.25 23.28 -45.64
C MET A 1 5.59 22.11 -44.93
N PRO A 2 6.20 21.51 -43.90
CA PRO A 2 5.59 20.41 -43.16
C PRO A 2 4.93 20.91 -41.87
N SER A 3 3.68 20.51 -41.71
CA SER A 3 2.78 20.84 -40.61
C SER A 3 3.11 20.07 -39.33
N THR A 4 3.33 20.84 -38.26
CA THR A 4 2.84 20.66 -36.88
C THR A 4 2.70 19.24 -36.27
N HIS A 5 3.67 18.93 -35.40
CA HIS A 5 3.57 18.25 -34.09
C HIS A 5 2.91 16.87 -34.04
N THR A 6 3.69 15.80 -34.17
CA THR A 6 3.26 14.40 -33.91
C THR A 6 4.17 13.64 -32.92
N THR A 7 5.05 14.29 -32.14
CA THR A 7 6.11 13.51 -31.43
C THR A 7 6.29 13.80 -29.94
N THR A 8 5.64 14.79 -29.34
CA THR A 8 6.00 15.21 -27.96
C THR A 8 5.06 14.72 -26.85
N GLU A 9 3.93 14.05 -27.16
CA GLU A 9 3.01 13.56 -26.11
C GLU A 9 3.30 12.11 -25.65
N GLN A 10 4.08 11.33 -26.41
CA GLN A 10 4.46 9.98 -25.99
C GLN A 10 5.60 9.94 -24.97
N SER A 11 6.43 11.00 -24.89
CA SER A 11 7.64 11.01 -24.05
C SER A 11 7.41 11.50 -22.62
N LEU A 12 6.26 12.08 -22.27
CA LEU A 12 5.98 12.52 -20.90
C LEU A 12 5.46 11.37 -20.02
N ARG A 13 4.93 10.30 -20.61
CA ARG A 13 4.36 9.14 -19.88
C ARG A 13 5.40 8.28 -19.18
N SER A 14 6.67 8.44 -19.54
CA SER A 14 7.76 7.56 -19.06
C SER A 14 8.47 8.09 -17.81
N ILE A 15 8.18 9.33 -17.39
CA ILE A 15 8.91 10.03 -16.31
C ILE A 15 7.98 10.42 -15.14
N THR A 16 6.67 10.48 -15.36
CA THR A 16 5.70 10.81 -14.30
C THR A 16 5.36 9.58 -13.46
N ASN A 17 5.96 9.52 -12.27
CA ASN A 17 5.56 8.74 -11.10
C ASN A 17 5.37 7.23 -11.30
N ARG A 18 6.47 6.47 -11.17
CA ARG A 18 6.32 5.15 -10.55
C ARG A 18 5.91 5.40 -9.11
N LEU A 19 4.62 5.24 -8.81
CA LEU A 19 4.14 5.19 -7.44
C LEU A 19 5.03 4.18 -6.68
N HIS A 20 5.68 4.66 -5.62
CA HIS A 20 6.52 3.81 -4.79
C HIS A 20 5.64 2.83 -4.03
N GLU A 21 6.09 1.59 -3.88
CA GLU A 21 5.38 0.61 -3.06
C GLU A 21 5.27 1.13 -1.62
N PHE A 22 4.10 0.97 -1.00
CA PHE A 22 3.88 1.31 0.39
C PHE A 22 4.76 0.44 1.27
N ASP A 23 5.73 1.06 1.92
CA ASP A 23 6.56 0.47 2.94
C ASP A 23 6.35 1.22 4.27
N PRO A 24 5.80 0.56 5.31
CA PRO A 24 5.46 1.20 6.59
C PRO A 24 6.69 1.59 7.41
N LYS A 25 7.92 1.28 6.96
CA LYS A 25 9.16 1.75 7.58
C LYS A 25 9.68 3.03 6.91
N SER A 26 9.21 3.33 5.70
CA SER A 26 9.70 4.41 4.86
C SER A 26 8.69 5.55 4.72
N TYR A 27 7.39 5.25 4.77
CA TYR A 27 6.31 6.21 4.62
C TYR A 27 5.23 6.02 5.68
N ASP A 28 4.69 7.13 6.19
CA ASP A 28 3.43 7.12 6.91
C ASP A 28 2.27 6.83 5.95
N TRP A 29 1.25 6.13 6.43
CA TRP A 29 0.09 5.76 5.61
C TRP A 29 -0.61 6.99 5.01
N GLU A 30 -0.75 8.07 5.78
CA GLU A 30 -1.43 9.29 5.33
C GLU A 30 -0.69 9.97 4.19
N GLU A 31 0.65 10.01 4.24
CA GLU A 31 1.48 10.58 3.19
C GLU A 31 1.43 9.74 1.92
N TRP A 32 1.52 8.42 2.08
CA TRP A 32 1.46 7.49 0.95
C TRP A 32 0.07 7.44 0.30
N GLU A 33 -1.00 7.54 1.08
CA GLU A 33 -2.39 7.59 0.60
C GLU A 33 -2.61 8.79 -0.35
N VAL A 34 -2.04 9.96 -0.02
CA VAL A 34 -2.11 11.14 -0.90
C VAL A 34 -1.35 10.92 -2.22
N LEU A 35 -0.16 10.30 -2.17
CA LEU A 35 0.59 9.95 -3.38
C LEU A 35 -0.15 8.94 -4.25
N PHE A 36 -0.80 7.95 -3.62
CA PHE A 36 -1.61 6.96 -4.28
C PHE A 36 -2.83 7.59 -4.97
N ASP A 37 -3.56 8.47 -4.28
CA ASP A 37 -4.73 9.16 -4.84
C ASP A 37 -4.34 10.06 -6.02
N THR A 38 -3.26 10.83 -5.87
CA THR A 38 -2.70 11.65 -6.96
C THR A 38 -2.34 10.78 -8.17
N TYR A 39 -1.76 9.60 -7.96
CA TYR A 39 -1.44 8.67 -9.04
C TYR A 39 -2.71 8.16 -9.75
N LEU A 40 -3.76 7.83 -9.01
CA LEU A 40 -5.05 7.43 -9.61
C LEU A 40 -5.67 8.55 -10.45
N GLU A 41 -5.56 9.81 -9.99
CA GLU A 41 -6.06 10.98 -10.72
C GLU A 41 -5.27 11.21 -12.02
N VAL A 42 -3.94 11.16 -11.96
CA VAL A 42 -3.06 11.34 -13.13
C VAL A 42 -3.30 10.26 -14.19
N GLU A 43 -3.47 9.02 -13.75
CA GLU A 43 -3.73 7.88 -14.64
C GLU A 43 -5.22 7.77 -15.05
N ALA A 44 -6.08 8.68 -14.59
CA ALA A 44 -7.52 8.70 -14.84
C ALA A 44 -8.24 7.38 -14.48
N ILE A 45 -7.81 6.74 -13.39
CA ILE A 45 -8.36 5.45 -12.95
C ILE A 45 -9.59 5.69 -12.10
N SER A 46 -10.78 5.57 -12.69
CA SER A 46 -12.06 5.71 -11.96
C SER A 46 -12.68 4.38 -11.54
N GLU A 47 -12.24 3.26 -12.12
CA GLU A 47 -12.84 1.94 -11.89
C GLU A 47 -12.39 1.34 -10.55
N ASP A 48 -13.34 1.04 -9.65
CA ASP A 48 -13.07 0.49 -8.31
C ASP A 48 -12.20 -0.79 -8.36
N SER A 49 -12.48 -1.67 -9.32
CA SER A 49 -11.69 -2.90 -9.51
C SER A 49 -10.23 -2.61 -9.86
N LYS A 50 -9.96 -1.58 -10.67
CA LYS A 50 -8.59 -1.15 -11.00
C LYS A 50 -7.92 -0.47 -9.82
N LYS A 51 -8.62 0.44 -9.11
CA LYS A 51 -8.11 1.10 -7.90
C LYS A 51 -7.69 0.06 -6.85
N ARG A 52 -8.55 -0.92 -6.60
CA ARG A 52 -8.26 -2.04 -5.70
C ARG A 52 -7.06 -2.86 -6.16
N ASN A 53 -7.03 -3.26 -7.42
CA ASN A 53 -5.94 -4.10 -7.92
C ASN A 53 -4.60 -3.36 -7.83
N LEU A 54 -4.59 -2.07 -8.16
CA LEU A 54 -3.42 -1.21 -8.03
C LEU A 54 -2.98 -1.03 -6.58
N LEU A 55 -3.94 -0.82 -5.67
CA LEU A 55 -3.66 -0.78 -4.24
C LEU A 55 -2.95 -2.05 -3.80
N ILE A 56 -3.48 -3.23 -4.17
CA ILE A 56 -2.89 -4.52 -3.81
C ILE A 56 -1.47 -4.66 -4.38
N THR A 57 -1.23 -4.25 -5.63
CA THR A 57 0.10 -4.33 -6.26
C THR A 57 1.08 -3.30 -5.73
N ALA A 58 0.59 -2.21 -5.16
CA ALA A 58 1.43 -1.15 -4.62
C ALA A 58 1.81 -1.37 -3.16
N LEU A 59 1.43 -2.49 -2.54
CA LEU A 59 1.85 -2.84 -1.17
C LEU A 59 3.08 -3.76 -1.20
N VAL A 60 4.05 -3.51 -0.32
CA VAL A 60 5.13 -4.50 -0.10
C VAL A 60 4.59 -5.76 0.62
N VAL A 61 5.41 -6.81 0.69
CA VAL A 61 5.01 -8.14 1.19
C VAL A 61 4.42 -8.09 2.61
N GLN A 62 4.93 -7.23 3.50
CA GLN A 62 4.45 -7.14 4.88
C GLN A 62 3.01 -6.56 4.94
N PRO A 63 2.72 -5.37 4.40
CA PRO A 63 1.35 -4.86 4.37
C PRO A 63 0.37 -5.71 3.60
N PHE A 64 0.82 -6.36 2.52
CA PHE A 64 0.00 -7.30 1.78
C PHE A 64 -0.42 -8.51 2.64
N LYS A 65 0.49 -9.09 3.45
CA LYS A 65 0.14 -10.17 4.39
C LYS A 65 -0.85 -9.70 5.47
N THR A 66 -0.68 -8.48 5.98
CA THR A 66 -1.63 -7.89 6.93
C THR A 66 -3.01 -7.73 6.28
N LEU A 67 -3.06 -7.20 5.06
CA LEU A 67 -4.30 -7.06 4.28
C LEU A 67 -5.01 -8.41 4.10
N LEU A 68 -4.26 -9.45 3.73
CA LEU A 68 -4.80 -10.80 3.61
C LEU A 68 -5.38 -11.29 4.95
N SER A 69 -4.71 -11.01 6.07
CA SER A 69 -5.18 -11.44 7.40
C SER A 69 -6.47 -10.71 7.82
N ILE A 70 -6.59 -9.41 7.55
CA ILE A 70 -7.75 -8.60 7.94
C ILE A 70 -8.95 -8.73 6.97
N CYS A 71 -8.72 -9.24 5.76
CA CYS A 71 -9.78 -9.54 4.80
C CYS A 71 -10.46 -10.89 5.02
N LYS A 72 -9.83 -11.82 5.76
CA LYS A 72 -10.42 -13.15 6.03
C LYS A 72 -11.82 -13.02 6.65
N PRO A 73 -12.79 -13.85 6.20
CA PRO A 73 -12.65 -14.99 5.28
C PRO A 73 -12.67 -14.65 3.79
N LYS A 74 -12.85 -13.37 3.40
CA LYS A 74 -12.93 -12.93 2.00
C LYS A 74 -11.54 -12.63 1.43
N LYS A 75 -11.38 -12.68 0.10
CA LYS A 75 -10.14 -12.20 -0.54
C LYS A 75 -10.14 -10.68 -0.64
N PRO A 76 -8.96 -10.03 -0.61
CA PRO A 76 -8.86 -8.59 -0.84
C PRO A 76 -9.49 -8.18 -2.17
N THR A 77 -9.41 -9.04 -3.20
CA THR A 77 -10.01 -8.85 -4.53
C THR A 77 -11.54 -8.92 -4.55
N GLU A 78 -12.18 -9.37 -3.47
CA GLU A 78 -13.64 -9.43 -3.33
C GLU A 78 -14.18 -8.28 -2.47
N CYS A 79 -13.30 -7.50 -1.84
CA CYS A 79 -13.65 -6.29 -1.12
C CYS A 79 -13.69 -5.08 -2.08
N SER A 80 -14.39 -4.03 -1.66
CA SER A 80 -14.39 -2.74 -2.37
C SER A 80 -13.08 -1.98 -2.09
N TYR A 81 -12.62 -1.12 -3.00
CA TYR A 81 -11.42 -0.29 -2.77
C TYR A 81 -11.51 0.48 -1.45
N LYS A 82 -12.67 1.10 -1.20
CA LYS A 82 -12.92 1.86 0.02
C LYS A 82 -12.74 1.01 1.29
N GLU A 83 -13.29 -0.20 1.32
CA GLU A 83 -13.15 -1.10 2.48
C GLU A 83 -11.69 -1.46 2.75
N LEU A 84 -10.89 -1.66 1.69
CA LEU A 84 -9.48 -1.99 1.83
C LEU A 84 -8.67 -0.81 2.36
N ILE A 85 -8.92 0.40 1.83
CA ILE A 85 -8.32 1.63 2.35
C ILE A 85 -8.67 1.83 3.81
N GLU A 86 -9.94 1.72 4.20
CA GLU A 86 -10.34 1.90 5.61
C GLU A 86 -9.71 0.86 6.54
N LYS A 87 -9.59 -0.40 6.08
CA LYS A 87 -8.92 -1.49 6.80
C LYS A 87 -7.42 -1.23 6.97
N LEU A 88 -6.74 -0.79 5.92
CA LEU A 88 -5.31 -0.45 5.96
C LEU A 88 -5.08 0.79 6.81
N ARG A 89 -5.86 1.85 6.59
CA ARG A 89 -5.86 3.08 7.37
C ARG A 89 -6.01 2.79 8.86
N SER A 90 -7.00 1.98 9.25
CA SER A 90 -7.21 1.61 10.65
C SER A 90 -6.05 0.82 11.26
N ASN A 91 -5.31 0.07 10.44
CA ASN A 91 -4.17 -0.73 10.89
C ASN A 91 -2.86 0.07 10.95
N TYR A 92 -2.64 1.02 10.03
CA TYR A 92 -1.40 1.79 9.92
C TYR A 92 -1.46 3.17 10.58
N ILE A 93 -2.60 3.88 10.55
CA ILE A 93 -2.75 5.18 11.25
C ILE A 93 -2.75 5.01 12.77
N ARG A 94 -3.21 3.85 13.29
CA ARG A 94 -3.42 3.66 14.73
C ARG A 94 -2.36 2.79 15.42
N VAL A 95 -1.31 2.36 14.73
CA VAL A 95 -0.30 1.44 15.29
C VAL A 95 1.10 2.01 15.10
N THR A 96 1.34 3.19 15.69
CA THR A 96 2.63 3.48 16.32
C THR A 96 2.72 2.75 17.66
N PHE A 97 2.57 1.42 17.66
CA PHE A 97 3.04 0.64 18.80
C PHE A 97 4.49 0.27 18.50
N PRO A 98 5.50 0.78 19.24
CA PRO A 98 6.87 0.27 19.22
C PRO A 98 6.97 -1.16 19.79
N SER A 99 5.97 -2.01 19.53
CA SER A 99 5.87 -3.36 20.08
C SER A 99 6.44 -4.38 19.11
N THR A 100 7.77 -4.43 19.04
CA THR A 100 8.45 -5.71 18.80
C THR A 100 9.63 -5.96 19.75
N GLU A 101 9.69 -5.26 20.88
CA GLU A 101 10.54 -5.65 22.02
C GLU A 101 9.85 -6.66 22.97
N ARG A 102 9.11 -7.64 22.43
CA ARG A 102 8.66 -8.82 23.21
C ARG A 102 9.17 -10.14 22.66
N ILE A 103 10.41 -10.13 22.19
CA ILE A 103 11.18 -11.37 22.04
C ILE A 103 12.53 -11.13 22.69
N LYS A 104 12.62 -11.39 24.00
CA LYS A 104 13.85 -11.86 24.64
C LYS A 104 13.50 -12.48 26.00
N PHE A 105 13.69 -13.80 26.04
CA PHE A 105 14.01 -14.63 27.20
C PHE A 105 12.92 -14.91 28.24
N PHE A 106 11.96 -15.76 27.87
CA PHE A 106 11.59 -16.88 28.76
C PHE A 106 12.42 -18.11 28.40
N ALA A 107 13.72 -18.03 28.67
CA ALA A 107 14.63 -19.17 28.78
C ALA A 107 15.49 -18.82 30.01
N THR A 108 15.46 -19.54 31.12
CA THR A 108 15.63 -20.99 31.23
C THR A 108 15.18 -21.45 32.63
N ARG A 109 14.41 -22.55 32.61
CA ARG A 109 14.28 -23.68 33.56
C ARG A 109 14.73 -23.52 35.03
N GLN A 110 13.83 -23.98 35.90
CA GLN A 110 14.04 -24.70 37.17
C GLN A 110 15.49 -25.15 37.47
N GLU A 111 15.98 -24.83 38.66
CA GLU A 111 16.83 -25.68 39.53
C GLU A 111 16.84 -25.04 40.93
N SER A 112 16.16 -25.63 41.91
CA SER A 112 16.68 -26.56 42.92
C SER A 112 17.47 -25.88 44.04
N THR A 113 16.86 -25.72 45.22
CA THR A 113 17.33 -26.22 46.55
C THR A 113 16.37 -25.73 47.63
#